data_AF-A0A1M6V1B6-F1
#
_entry.id   AF-A0A1M6V1B6-F1
#
_cell.length_a   1.000
_cell.length_b   1.000
_cell.length_c   1.000
_cell.angle_alpha   90.00
_cell.angle_beta   90.00
_cell.angle_gamma   90.00
#
_symmetry.space_group_name_H-M   'P 1'
#
loop_
_entity.id
_entity.type
_entity.pdbx_description
1 polymer ?
#
loop_
_entity_poly.entity_id
_entity_poly.type
_entity_poly.pdbx_seq_one_letter_code
_entity_poly.pdbx_strand_id
1 'polypeptide(L)'
;MRFTLVLDFTEMTYYGGIIPNTPFPPDPRIEEHHFDEEDRDLLNEFFVDDINQYCGTLLDDGDLDFYDKDKCILLKKWLAEKIPTLSNERLKNLYSKLLEYATKAIKLNTGVVIEL
;
A
#
# COMPACT_ATOMS: atom_id res chain seq x y z
N MET A 1 -11.91 -1.06 -1.25
CA MET A 1 -10.56 -0.81 -0.72
C MET A 1 -9.54 -1.18 -1.77
N ARG A 2 -8.38 -0.53 -1.73
CA ARG A 2 -7.39 -0.73 -2.78
C ARG A 2 -5.98 -0.37 -2.36
N PHE A 3 -5.03 -0.99 -3.03
CA PHE A 3 -3.67 -0.50 -3.13
C PHE A 3 -3.50 0.15 -4.49
N THR A 4 -2.97 1.38 -4.51
CA THR A 4 -2.67 2.11 -5.74
C THR A 4 -1.19 2.42 -5.80
N LEU A 5 -0.47 1.76 -6.70
CA LEU A 5 0.91 2.11 -7.03
C LEU A 5 0.91 3.37 -7.90
N VAL A 6 1.65 4.38 -7.47
CA VAL A 6 1.95 5.55 -8.31
C VAL A 6 3.15 5.22 -9.20
N LEU A 7 2.96 5.26 -10.52
CA LEU A 7 4.01 5.05 -11.50
C LEU A 7 4.71 6.37 -11.86
N ASP A 8 3.98 7.48 -11.86
CA ASP A 8 4.45 8.82 -12.24
C ASP A 8 3.63 9.91 -11.52
N PHE A 9 4.28 10.92 -10.95
CA PHE A 9 3.63 12.05 -10.26
C PHE A 9 3.23 13.21 -11.19
N THR A 10 3.52 13.12 -12.49
CA THR A 10 3.26 14.20 -13.44
C THR A 10 1.80 14.65 -13.37
N GLU A 11 1.63 15.95 -13.08
CA GLU A 11 0.34 16.63 -12.95
C GLU A 11 -0.59 16.03 -11.88
N MET A 12 -0.05 15.37 -10.85
CA MET A 12 -0.84 14.95 -9.68
C MET A 12 -1.10 16.13 -8.74
N THR A 13 -2.34 16.20 -8.24
CA THR A 13 -2.70 17.04 -7.11
C THR A 13 -2.60 16.23 -5.80
N TYR A 14 -2.67 16.88 -4.64
CA TYR A 14 -2.46 16.19 -3.35
C TYR A 14 -3.56 16.52 -2.33
N TYR A 15 -4.12 15.48 -1.72
CA TYR A 15 -4.95 15.58 -0.54
C TYR A 15 -4.08 15.77 0.71
N GLY A 16 -4.47 16.70 1.58
CA GLY A 16 -3.71 17.06 2.79
C GLY A 16 -2.28 17.57 2.53
N GLY A 17 -1.94 17.86 1.27
CA GLY A 17 -0.58 18.25 0.85
C GLY A 17 0.44 17.10 0.79
N ILE A 18 0.04 15.86 1.07
CA ILE A 18 0.97 14.72 1.18
C ILE A 18 0.52 13.47 0.41
N ILE A 19 -0.79 13.24 0.26
CA ILE A 19 -1.32 12.04 -0.40
C ILE A 19 -1.64 12.41 -1.86
N PRO A 20 -1.05 11.76 -2.87
CA PRO A 20 -1.37 12.03 -4.26
C PRO A 20 -2.82 11.65 -4.56
N ASN A 21 -3.56 12.55 -5.20
CA ASN A 21 -4.88 12.29 -5.74
C ASN A 21 -4.73 11.41 -6.99
N THR A 22 -4.85 10.10 -6.81
CA THR A 22 -4.71 9.13 -7.88
C THR A 22 -5.89 9.26 -8.87
N PRO A 23 -5.63 9.36 -10.19
CA PRO A 23 -6.68 9.47 -11.20
C PRO A 23 -7.55 8.21 -11.27
N PHE A 24 -8.74 8.31 -11.86
CA PHE A 24 -9.55 7.12 -12.14
C PHE A 24 -8.90 6.25 -13.22
N PRO A 25 -8.80 4.93 -13.02
CA PRO A 25 -8.31 4.03 -14.07
C PRO A 25 -9.31 3.96 -15.25
N PRO A 26 -8.84 3.71 -16.48
CA PRO A 26 -7.44 3.49 -16.84
C PRO A 26 -6.65 4.80 -16.96
N ASP A 27 -5.52 4.89 -16.25
CA ASP A 27 -4.55 5.99 -16.35
C ASP A 27 -3.12 5.43 -16.31
N PRO A 28 -2.23 5.82 -17.23
CA PRO A 28 -0.88 5.27 -17.33
C PRO A 28 0.02 5.61 -16.12
N ARG A 29 -0.41 6.51 -15.24
CA ARG A 29 0.35 6.94 -14.07
C ARG A 29 0.10 6.08 -12.83
N ILE A 30 -0.84 5.12 -12.88
CA ILE A 30 -1.15 4.26 -11.73
C ILE A 30 -1.37 2.79 -12.10
N GLU A 31 -1.16 1.91 -11.14
CA GLU A 31 -1.69 0.53 -11.15
C GLU A 31 -2.51 0.32 -9.88
N GLU A 32 -3.66 -0.34 -9.99
CA GLU A 32 -4.53 -0.63 -8.83
C GLU A 32 -4.71 -2.12 -8.60
N HIS A 33 -4.83 -2.47 -7.32
CA HIS A 33 -5.32 -3.75 -6.86
C HIS A 33 -6.47 -3.53 -5.89
N HIS A 34 -7.66 -3.95 -6.30
CA HIS A 34 -8.87 -3.88 -5.50
C HIS A 34 -9.06 -5.17 -4.71
N PHE A 35 -9.60 -5.04 -3.51
CA PHE A 35 -9.93 -6.15 -2.62
C PHE A 35 -11.21 -5.85 -1.84
N ASP A 36 -11.81 -6.92 -1.30
CA ASP A 36 -13.14 -6.89 -0.69
C ASP A 36 -13.12 -6.66 0.83
N GLU A 37 -14.31 -6.60 1.44
CA GLU A 37 -14.46 -6.32 2.87
C GLU A 37 -13.89 -7.44 3.75
N GLU A 38 -13.92 -8.69 3.27
CA GLU A 38 -13.31 -9.81 3.99
C GLU A 38 -11.77 -9.67 4.02
N ASP A 39 -11.19 -9.18 2.92
CA ASP A 39 -9.76 -8.86 2.85
C ASP A 39 -9.39 -7.67 3.75
N ARG A 40 -10.28 -6.68 3.89
CA ARG A 40 -10.09 -5.55 4.83
C ARG A 40 -10.05 -5.99 6.27
N ASP A 41 -11.01 -6.81 6.68
CA ASP A 41 -11.07 -7.28 8.07
C ASP A 41 -9.79 -8.02 8.45
N LEU A 42 -9.22 -8.78 7.50
CA LEU A 42 -7.90 -9.41 7.67
C LEU A 42 -6.75 -8.40 7.79
N LEU A 43 -6.77 -7.32 7.01
CA LEU A 43 -5.75 -6.27 7.10
C LEU A 43 -5.87 -5.51 8.44
N ASN A 44 -7.08 -5.17 8.87
CA ASN A 44 -7.30 -4.53 10.16
C ASN A 44 -6.82 -5.42 11.32
N GLU A 45 -7.06 -6.73 11.27
CA GLU A 45 -6.64 -7.66 12.32
C GLU A 45 -5.11 -7.93 12.33
N PHE A 46 -4.46 -8.02 11.17
CA PHE A 46 -3.10 -8.58 11.06
C PHE A 46 -2.05 -7.64 10.44
N PHE A 47 -2.43 -6.48 9.94
CA PHE A 47 -1.55 -5.57 9.20
C PHE A 47 -1.44 -4.19 9.84
N VAL A 48 -2.57 -3.55 10.20
CA VAL A 48 -2.62 -2.12 10.54
C VAL A 48 -1.70 -1.73 11.70
N ASP A 49 -1.85 -2.37 12.86
CA ASP A 49 -1.04 -2.03 14.03
C ASP A 49 0.45 -2.30 13.80
N ASP A 50 0.76 -3.47 13.24
CA ASP A 50 2.13 -3.89 12.93
C ASP A 50 2.81 -2.89 11.97
N ILE A 51 2.10 -2.46 10.92
CA ILE A 51 2.69 -1.56 9.91
C ILE A 51 2.79 -0.12 10.41
N ASN A 52 1.81 0.36 11.18
CA ASN A 52 1.86 1.68 11.77
C ASN A 52 3.08 1.82 12.69
N GLN A 53 3.32 0.80 13.52
CA GLN A 53 4.51 0.75 14.35
C GLN A 53 5.81 0.66 13.52
N TYR A 54 5.84 -0.14 12.45
CA TYR A 54 7.05 -0.40 11.68
C TYR A 54 7.43 0.74 10.73
N CYS A 55 6.44 1.34 10.06
CA CYS A 55 6.60 2.39 9.06
C CYS A 55 6.39 3.80 9.61
N GLY A 56 5.92 3.95 10.86
CA GLY A 56 5.62 5.24 11.47
C GLY A 56 4.43 5.93 10.82
N THR A 57 3.37 5.18 10.52
CA THR A 57 2.13 5.65 9.88
C THR A 57 0.96 5.61 10.86
N LEU A 58 -0.18 6.13 10.42
CA LEU A 58 -1.44 6.19 11.19
C LEU A 58 -2.61 5.69 10.33
N LEU A 59 -2.39 4.61 9.56
CA LEU A 59 -3.45 3.98 8.77
C LEU A 59 -4.48 3.35 9.72
N ASP A 60 -5.77 3.49 9.44
CA ASP A 60 -6.84 2.86 10.21
C ASP A 60 -7.98 2.42 9.27
N ASP A 61 -9.00 1.75 9.81
CA ASP A 61 -10.19 1.35 9.07
C ASP A 61 -10.92 2.57 8.49
N GLY A 62 -11.18 2.56 7.17
CA GLY A 62 -11.79 3.68 6.45
C GLY A 62 -10.86 4.83 6.11
N ASP A 63 -9.57 4.74 6.47
CA ASP A 63 -8.55 5.74 6.16
C ASP A 63 -7.78 5.42 4.87
N LEU A 64 -7.11 6.45 4.36
CA LEU A 64 -6.15 6.31 3.29
C LEU A 64 -4.83 7.00 3.65
N ASP A 65 -3.71 6.34 3.35
CA ASP A 65 -2.38 6.88 3.61
C ASP A 65 -1.44 6.64 2.41
N PHE A 66 -0.43 7.48 2.31
CA PHE A 66 0.58 7.42 1.27
C PHE A 66 1.93 6.98 1.82
N TYR A 67 2.31 5.75 1.44
CA TYR A 67 3.64 5.21 1.66
C TYR A 67 4.57 5.68 0.55
N ASP A 68 5.27 6.78 0.78
CA ASP A 68 6.38 7.24 -0.06
C ASP A 68 7.50 6.18 -0.17
N LYS A 69 8.54 6.48 -0.96
CA LYS A 69 9.68 5.57 -1.16
C LYS A 69 10.32 5.09 0.14
N ASP A 70 10.54 5.96 1.11
CA ASP A 70 11.25 5.60 2.33
C ASP A 70 10.39 4.66 3.17
N LYS A 71 9.08 4.92 3.25
CA LYS A 71 8.16 3.98 3.88
C LYS A 71 8.01 2.69 3.08
N CYS A 72 8.06 2.73 1.75
CA CYS A 72 8.07 1.54 0.91
C CYS A 72 9.30 0.65 1.17
N ILE A 73 10.46 1.22 1.51
CA ILE A 73 11.66 0.44 1.89
C ILE A 73 11.39 -0.35 3.18
N LEU A 74 10.79 0.31 4.18
CA LEU A 74 10.40 -0.31 5.44
C LEU A 74 9.33 -1.39 5.22
N LEU A 75 8.26 -1.04 4.52
CA LEU A 75 7.16 -1.94 4.16
C LEU A 75 7.67 -3.17 3.41
N LYS A 76 8.54 -3.01 2.43
CA LYS A 76 9.15 -4.12 1.68
C LYS A 76 9.90 -5.07 2.61
N LYS A 77 10.70 -4.54 3.53
CA LYS A 77 11.46 -5.36 4.48
C LYS A 77 10.52 -6.15 5.38
N TRP A 78 9.53 -5.48 5.97
CA TRP A 78 8.53 -6.12 6.83
C TRP A 78 7.76 -7.22 6.09
N LEU A 79 7.26 -6.93 4.88
CA LEU A 79 6.52 -7.91 4.07
C LEU A 79 7.37 -9.14 3.72
N ALA A 80 8.64 -8.94 3.34
CA ALA A 80 9.55 -10.03 3.00
C ALA A 80 9.82 -10.97 4.20
N GLU A 81 9.82 -10.45 5.42
CA GLU A 81 9.96 -11.22 6.66
C GLU A 81 8.63 -11.89 7.06
N LYS A 82 7.49 -11.22 6.87
CA LYS A 82 6.17 -11.69 7.33
C LYS A 82 5.56 -12.73 6.39
N ILE A 83 5.62 -12.56 5.07
CA ILE A 83 4.98 -13.45 4.07
C ILE A 83 5.30 -14.94 4.27
N PRO A 84 6.56 -15.36 4.50
CA PRO A 84 6.88 -16.78 4.72
C PRO A 84 6.24 -17.39 5.97
N THR A 85 5.80 -16.57 6.92
CA THR A 85 5.20 -17.01 8.19
C THR A 85 3.68 -17.18 8.10
N LEU A 86 3.06 -16.69 7.02
CA LEU A 86 1.60 -16.69 6.87
C LEU A 86 1.08 -18.07 6.45
N SER A 87 0.05 -18.52 7.16
CA SER A 87 -0.75 -19.71 6.80
C SER A 87 -2.01 -19.34 6.01
N ASN A 88 -2.50 -18.10 6.13
CA ASN A 88 -3.67 -17.63 5.39
C ASN A 88 -3.27 -17.18 3.98
N GLU A 89 -3.72 -17.92 2.96
CA GLU A 89 -3.37 -17.66 1.56
C GLU A 89 -3.98 -16.35 1.01
N ARG A 90 -5.14 -15.89 1.50
CA ARG A 90 -5.69 -14.57 1.10
C ARG A 90 -4.78 -13.44 1.56
N LEU A 91 -4.42 -13.45 2.85
CA LEU A 91 -3.53 -12.44 3.42
C LEU A 91 -2.15 -12.47 2.73
N LYS A 92 -1.65 -13.67 2.43
CA LYS A 92 -0.40 -13.85 1.70
C LYS A 92 -0.45 -13.28 0.28
N ASN A 93 -1.57 -13.41 -0.42
CA ASN A 93 -1.76 -12.81 -1.74
C ASN A 93 -1.79 -11.27 -1.66
N LEU A 94 -2.52 -10.70 -0.70
CA LEU A 94 -2.54 -9.25 -0.46
C LEU A 94 -1.13 -8.72 -0.16
N TYR A 95 -0.41 -9.37 0.76
CA TYR A 95 0.94 -8.97 1.14
C TYR A 95 1.93 -9.12 -0.02
N SER A 96 1.80 -10.18 -0.82
CA SER A 96 2.64 -10.38 -2.00
C SER A 96 2.39 -9.29 -3.05
N LYS A 97 1.14 -8.88 -3.24
CA LYS A 97 0.81 -7.77 -4.15
C LYS A 97 1.35 -6.44 -3.65
N LEU A 98 1.19 -6.17 -2.36
CA LEU A 98 1.74 -4.97 -1.74
C LEU A 98 3.27 -4.95 -1.80
N LEU A 99 3.93 -6.12 -1.66
CA LEU A 99 5.38 -6.27 -1.79
C LEU A 99 5.85 -5.98 -3.23
N GLU A 100 5.11 -6.42 -4.23
CA GLU A 100 5.34 -6.09 -5.64
C GLU A 100 5.30 -4.57 -5.84
N TYR A 101 4.25 -3.92 -5.34
CA TYR A 101 4.04 -2.48 -5.46
C TYR A 101 5.10 -1.67 -4.72
N ALA A 102 5.40 -2.00 -3.46
CA ALA A 102 6.48 -1.37 -2.71
C ALA A 102 7.82 -1.50 -3.44
N THR A 103 8.11 -2.68 -4.03
CA THR A 103 9.33 -2.91 -4.80
C THR A 103 9.39 -2.06 -6.07
N LYS A 104 8.27 -1.93 -6.80
CA LYS A 104 8.17 -1.06 -7.99
C LYS A 104 8.32 0.41 -7.61
N ALA A 105 7.60 0.87 -6.58
CA ALA A 105 7.64 2.25 -6.09
C ALA A 105 9.07 2.69 -5.72
N ILE A 106 9.84 1.83 -5.05
CA ILE A 106 11.24 2.11 -4.72
C ILE A 106 12.08 2.35 -5.97
N LYS A 107 11.89 1.53 -7.02
CA LYS A 107 12.64 1.66 -8.29
C LYS A 107 12.26 2.92 -9.05
N LEU A 108 10.98 3.29 -9.00
CA LEU A 108 10.43 4.46 -9.70
C LEU A 108 10.63 5.76 -8.91
N ASN A 109 11.08 5.68 -7.65
CA ASN A 109 11.16 6.82 -6.73
C ASN A 109 9.79 7.48 -6.50
N THR A 110 8.76 6.65 -6.34
CA THR A 110 7.36 7.04 -6.11
C THR A 110 6.85 6.52 -4.76
N GLY A 111 5.64 5.95 -4.71
CA GLY A 111 5.04 5.38 -3.50
C GLY A 111 3.76 4.61 -3.81
N VAL A 112 3.11 4.14 -2.74
CA VAL A 112 1.85 3.39 -2.78
C VAL A 112 0.83 4.10 -1.90
N VAL A 113 -0.35 4.36 -2.44
CA VAL A 113 -1.53 4.75 -1.64
C VAL A 113 -2.22 3.48 -1.18
N ILE A 114 -2.53 3.40 0.11
CA ILE A 114 -3.32 2.32 0.71
C ILE A 114 -4.62 2.94 1.22
N GLU A 115 -5.74 2.35 0.82
CA GLU A 115 -7.09 2.71 1.27
C GLU A 115 -7.76 1.47 1.85
N LEU A 116 -8.06 1.51 3.16
CA LEU A 116 -8.75 0.47 3.93
C LEU A 116 -10.20 0.84 4.25
#